data_AF-A0A7K0P4C0-F1
#
_entry.id   AF-A0A7K0P4C0-F1
#
_cell.length_a   1.000
_cell.length_b   1.000
_cell.length_c   1.000
_cell.angle_alpha   90.00
_cell.angle_beta   90.00
_cell.angle_gamma   90.00
#
_symmetry.space_group_name_H-M   'P 1'
#
loop_
_entity.id
_entity.type
_entity.pdbx_description
1 polymer ?
#
loop_
_entity_poly.entity_id
_entity_poly.type
_entity_poly.pdbx_seq_one_letter_code
_entity_poly.pdbx_strand_id
1 'polypeptide(L)'
;MSQRSTLRLMILGVLVISLLGTLVFRLFYLQLLSGESYRVAAKSNSVREVVNPAVRGLILDQAGRPLVSNRTSMVVTINRVTLEREADGGEKVIKRLAKALEIPAE
;
A
#
# COMPACT_ATOMS: atom_id res chain seq x y z
N MET A 1 17.61 49.18 -40.62
CA MET A 1 17.03 48.56 -39.40
C MET A 1 18.17 48.29 -38.43
N SER A 2 18.13 48.87 -37.23
CA SER A 2 19.32 49.09 -36.38
C SER A 2 19.83 47.80 -35.73
N GLN A 3 21.14 47.56 -35.84
CA GLN A 3 21.89 46.44 -35.24
C GLN A 3 21.60 46.20 -33.74
N ARG A 4 21.15 47.24 -33.02
CA ARG A 4 20.76 47.15 -31.60
C ARG A 4 19.44 46.41 -31.38
N SER A 5 18.52 46.47 -32.34
CA SER A 5 17.23 45.76 -32.30
C SER A 5 17.41 44.25 -32.45
N THR A 6 18.28 43.83 -33.37
CA THR A 6 18.56 42.41 -33.62
C THR A 6 19.26 41.77 -32.42
N LEU A 7 20.19 42.49 -31.77
CA LEU A 7 20.84 42.02 -30.55
C LEU A 7 19.85 41.82 -29.39
N ARG A 8 18.93 42.75 -29.18
CA ARG A 8 17.88 42.64 -28.14
C ARG A 8 16.93 41.46 -28.39
N LEU A 9 16.52 41.26 -29.64
CA LEU A 9 15.68 40.11 -30.02
C LEU A 9 16.42 38.79 -29.82
N MET A 10 17.72 38.74 -30.11
CA MET A 10 18.54 37.54 -29.89
C MET A 10 18.68 37.23 -28.39
N ILE A 11 18.93 38.24 -27.55
CA ILE A 11 18.99 38.09 -26.08
C ILE A 11 17.65 37.57 -25.55
N LEU A 12 16.53 38.15 -26.01
CA LEU A 12 15.21 37.71 -25.60
C LEU A 12 14.93 36.26 -26.03
N GLY A 13 15.34 35.88 -27.25
CA GLY A 13 15.22 34.51 -27.75
C GLY A 13 16.00 33.49 -26.91
N VAL A 14 17.25 33.80 -26.59
CA VAL A 14 18.08 32.96 -25.70
C VAL A 14 17.45 32.84 -24.32
N LEU A 15 16.93 33.94 -23.77
CA LEU A 15 16.26 33.93 -22.48
C LEU A 15 15.03 33.01 -22.49
N VAL A 16 14.16 33.12 -23.49
CA VAL A 16 12.97 32.26 -23.63
C VAL A 16 13.37 30.80 -23.80
N ILE A 17 14.35 30.49 -24.65
CA ILE A 17 14.83 29.11 -24.85
C ILE A 17 15.41 28.54 -23.56
N SER A 18 16.16 29.33 -22.79
CA SER A 18 16.71 28.89 -21.51
C SER A 18 15.62 28.56 -20.48
N LEU A 19 14.56 29.35 -20.43
CA LEU A 19 13.44 29.13 -19.52
C LEU A 19 12.66 27.86 -19.87
N LEU A 20 12.34 27.68 -21.16
CA LEU A 20 11.69 26.47 -21.65
C LEU A 20 12.57 25.23 -21.47
N GLY A 21 13.87 25.33 -21.78
CA GLY A 21 14.84 24.25 -21.58
C GLY A 21 14.92 23.81 -20.12
N THR A 22 14.86 24.75 -19.18
CA THR A 22 14.85 24.45 -17.74
C THR A 22 13.60 23.65 -17.34
N LEU A 23 12.42 24.02 -17.86
CA LEU A 23 11.18 23.29 -17.59
C LEU A 23 11.19 21.87 -18.18
N VAL A 24 11.69 21.71 -19.42
CA VAL A 24 11.84 20.40 -20.06
C VAL A 24 12.81 19.51 -19.28
N PHE A 25 13.96 20.06 -18.89
CA PHE A 25 14.93 19.35 -18.05
C PHE A 25 14.33 18.96 -16.70
N ARG A 26 13.56 19.86 -16.07
CA ARG A 26 12.87 19.58 -14.80
C ARG A 26 11.86 18.44 -14.95
N LEU A 27 11.08 18.44 -16.03
CA LEU A 27 10.13 17.37 -16.32
C LEU A 27 10.85 16.03 -16.51
N PHE A 28 11.91 16.03 -17.30
CA PHE A 28 12.74 14.85 -17.53
C PHE A 28 13.33 14.30 -16.23
N TYR A 29 13.82 15.17 -15.33
CA TYR A 29 14.33 14.77 -14.01
C TYR A 29 13.25 14.07 -13.15
N LEU A 30 12.03 14.61 -13.14
CA LEU A 30 10.92 14.01 -12.38
C LEU A 30 10.50 12.65 -12.96
N GLN A 31 10.58 12.47 -14.28
CA GLN A 31 10.20 11.23 -14.94
C GLN A 31 11.29 10.15 -14.86
N LEU A 32 12.56 10.49 -15.10
CA LEU A 32 13.64 9.51 -15.26
C LEU A 32 14.38 9.19 -13.95
N LEU A 33 14.67 10.20 -13.13
CA LEU A 33 15.42 10.01 -11.87
C LEU A 33 14.48 9.81 -10.68
N SER A 34 13.35 10.50 -10.67
CA SER A 34 12.39 10.45 -9.55
C SER A 34 11.20 9.50 -9.79
N GLY A 35 11.15 8.86 -10.96
CA GLY A 35 10.03 7.99 -11.34
C GLY A 35 9.82 6.82 -10.37
N GLU A 36 10.90 6.19 -9.90
CA GLU A 36 10.81 5.08 -8.95
C GLU A 36 10.32 5.52 -7.57
N SER A 37 10.80 6.65 -7.03
CA SER A 37 10.42 7.12 -5.70
C SER A 37 8.96 7.61 -5.65
N TYR A 38 8.47 8.30 -6.68
CA TYR A 38 7.05 8.68 -6.76
C TYR A 38 6.13 7.49 -7.06
N ARG A 39 6.60 6.50 -7.82
CA ARG A 39 5.85 5.25 -8.06
C ARG A 39 5.70 4.42 -6.78
N VAL A 40 6.74 4.37 -5.95
CA VAL A 40 6.69 3.72 -4.62
C VAL A 40 5.76 4.49 -3.67
N ALA A 41 5.85 5.82 -3.62
CA ALA A 41 4.96 6.64 -2.81
C ALA A 41 3.49 6.51 -3.22
N ALA A 42 3.20 6.46 -4.52
CA ALA A 42 1.83 6.24 -5.02
C ALA A 42 1.31 4.83 -4.68
N LYS A 43 2.16 3.80 -4.74
CA LYS A 43 1.79 2.42 -4.35
C LYS A 43 1.47 2.30 -2.85
N SER A 44 2.12 3.11 -2.02
CA SER A 44 1.83 3.21 -0.57
C SER A 44 0.51 3.92 -0.25
N ASN A 45 -0.07 4.66 -1.20
CA ASN A 45 -1.32 5.41 -1.01
C ASN A 45 -2.57 4.60 -1.37
N SER A 46 -2.47 3.26 -1.36
CA SER A 46 -3.64 2.39 -1.55
C SER A 46 -4.55 2.51 -0.32
N VAL A 47 -5.58 3.34 -0.44
CA VAL A 47 -6.65 3.45 0.56
C VAL A 47 -7.36 2.10 0.60
N ARG A 48 -7.10 1.33 1.65
CA ARG A 48 -7.82 0.08 1.89
C ARG A 48 -9.07 0.41 2.70
N GLU A 49 -10.22 0.35 2.05
CA GLU A 49 -11.49 0.34 2.78
C GLU A 49 -11.54 -0.93 3.64
N VAL A 50 -11.48 -0.74 4.96
CA VAL A 50 -11.71 -1.80 5.93
C VAL A 50 -13.18 -1.73 6.30
N VAL A 51 -13.99 -2.59 5.69
CA VAL A 51 -15.39 -2.76 6.08
C VAL A 51 -15.40 -3.39 7.46
N ASN A 52 -15.89 -2.65 8.46
CA ASN A 52 -16.13 -3.21 9.79
C ASN A 52 -17.53 -3.85 9.79
N PRO A 53 -17.64 -5.19 9.78
CA PRO A 53 -18.95 -5.84 9.70
C PRO A 53 -19.79 -5.50 10.93
N ALA A 54 -21.03 -5.07 10.72
CA ALA A 54 -21.97 -4.88 11.82
C ALA A 54 -22.29 -6.24 12.48
N VAL A 55 -22.40 -6.23 13.81
CA VAL A 55 -22.83 -7.41 14.57
C VAL A 55 -24.27 -7.76 14.17
N ARG A 56 -24.54 -9.03 13.84
CA ARG A 56 -25.91 -9.49 13.50
C ARG A 56 -26.84 -9.34 14.71
N GLY A 57 -28.11 -8.99 14.47
CA GLY A 57 -29.13 -9.00 15.51
C GLY A 57 -29.31 -10.39 16.14
N LEU A 58 -29.70 -10.42 17.41
CA LEU A 58 -30.07 -11.66 18.11
C LEU A 58 -31.42 -12.15 17.55
N ILE A 59 -31.55 -13.45 17.30
CA ILE A 59 -32.84 -14.08 16.99
C ILE A 59 -33.38 -14.67 18.29
N LEU A 60 -34.54 -14.19 18.74
CA LEU A 60 -35.16 -14.57 20.01
C LEU A 60 -36.39 -15.46 19.78
N ASP A 61 -36.70 -16.34 20.73
CA ASP A 61 -37.99 -17.01 20.81
C ASP A 61 -39.09 -16.06 21.35
N GLN A 62 -40.35 -16.54 21.42
CA GLN A 62 -41.48 -15.76 21.95
C GLN A 62 -41.34 -15.38 23.43
N ALA A 63 -40.45 -16.04 24.18
CA ALA A 63 -40.15 -15.77 25.58
C ALA A 63 -38.89 -14.89 25.75
N GLY A 64 -38.30 -14.40 24.65
CA GLY A 64 -37.10 -13.54 24.67
C GLY A 64 -35.77 -14.29 24.82
N ARG A 65 -35.74 -15.62 24.70
CA ARG A 65 -34.52 -16.44 24.79
C ARG A 65 -33.79 -16.47 23.45
N PRO A 66 -32.46 -16.25 23.41
CA PRO A 66 -31.71 -16.23 22.16
C PRO A 66 -31.55 -17.64 21.57
N LEU A 67 -32.00 -17.83 20.33
CA LEU A 67 -31.77 -19.02 19.50
C LEU A 67 -30.48 -18.91 18.68
N VAL A 68 -30.09 -17.69 18.30
CA VAL A 68 -28.84 -17.40 17.58
C VAL A 68 -28.14 -16.21 18.25
N SER A 69 -26.88 -16.41 18.63
CA SER A 69 -26.02 -15.41 19.26
C SER A 69 -24.67 -15.28 18.55
N ASN A 70 -24.07 -14.08 18.58
CA ASN A 70 -22.70 -13.88 18.12
C ASN A 70 -21.72 -14.08 19.26
N ARG A 71 -20.56 -14.69 18.98
CA ARG A 71 -19.42 -14.78 19.90
C ARG A 71 -18.15 -14.35 19.19
N THR A 72 -17.29 -13.62 19.88
CA THR A 72 -15.95 -13.32 19.39
C THR A 72 -15.11 -14.59 19.39
N SER A 73 -14.51 -14.92 18.26
CA SER A 73 -13.59 -16.06 18.14
C SER A 73 -12.24 -15.56 17.65
N MET A 74 -11.17 -15.97 18.33
CA MET A 74 -9.81 -15.76 17.84
C MET A 74 -9.52 -16.78 16.75
N VAL A 75 -9.15 -16.32 15.56
CA VAL A 75 -8.77 -17.18 14.43
C VAL A 75 -7.33 -16.86 14.06
N VAL A 76 -6.46 -17.88 14.10
CA VAL A 76 -5.07 -17.79 13.66
C VAL A 76 -4.94 -18.49 12.31
N THR A 77 -4.39 -17.80 11.31
CA THR A 77 -4.20 -18.35 9.96
C THR A 77 -2.71 -18.48 9.66
N ILE A 78 -2.32 -19.62 9.12
CA ILE A 78 -0.94 -19.92 8.71
C ILE A 78 -0.88 -20.00 7.19
N ASN A 79 0.11 -19.34 6.59
CA ASN A 79 0.35 -19.48 5.15
C ASN A 79 1.24 -20.70 4.89
N ARG A 80 0.66 -21.74 4.29
CA ARG A 80 1.34 -22.99 3.96
C ARG A 80 2.56 -22.80 3.05
N VAL A 81 2.49 -21.90 2.07
CA VAL A 81 3.60 -21.64 1.13
C VAL A 81 4.81 -21.04 1.83
N THR A 82 4.58 -20.20 2.83
CA THR A 82 5.67 -19.63 3.65
C THR A 82 6.25 -20.70 4.58
N LEU A 83 5.39 -21.56 5.14
CA LEU A 83 5.79 -22.60 6.08
C LEU A 83 6.66 -23.69 5.41
N GLU A 84 6.31 -24.09 4.19
CA GLU A 84 7.07 -25.08 3.41
C GLU A 84 8.45 -24.60 2.96
N ARG A 85 8.74 -23.29 3.02
CA ARG A 85 10.04 -22.71 2.68
C ARG A 85 11.03 -22.68 3.85
N GLU A 86 10.57 -22.94 5.07
CA GLU A 86 11.43 -23.04 6.24
C GLU A 86 12.25 -24.34 6.20
N ALA A 87 13.45 -24.30 6.77
CA ALA A 87 14.38 -25.43 6.73
C ALA A 87 13.86 -26.69 7.45
N ASP A 88 12.87 -26.54 8.33
CA ASP A 88 12.21 -27.59 9.10
C ASP A 88 10.75 -27.82 8.66
N GLY A 89 10.34 -27.30 7.50
CA GLY A 89 8.94 -27.34 7.06
C GLY A 89 7.98 -26.59 7.98
N GLY A 90 8.50 -25.76 8.89
CA GLY A 90 7.77 -24.96 9.87
C GLY A 90 7.29 -25.72 11.11
N GLU A 91 7.77 -26.94 11.35
CA GLU A 91 7.35 -27.77 12.49
C GLU A 91 7.65 -27.10 13.84
N LYS A 92 8.79 -26.41 13.98
CA LYS A 92 9.10 -25.67 15.22
C LYS A 92 8.15 -24.50 15.45
N VAL A 93 7.71 -23.85 14.37
CA VAL A 93 6.77 -22.72 14.44
C VAL A 93 5.39 -23.23 14.87
N ILE A 94 4.93 -24.35 14.29
CA ILE A 94 3.67 -25.01 14.69
C ILE A 94 3.71 -25.40 16.16
N LYS A 95 4.77 -26.08 16.62
CA LYS A 95 4.89 -26.51 18.04
C LYS A 95 4.91 -25.33 19.00
N ARG A 96 5.57 -24.22 18.65
CA ARG A 96 5.57 -22.99 19.45
C ARG A 96 4.20 -22.33 19.49
N LEU A 97 3.51 -22.29 18.34
CA LEU A 97 2.17 -21.72 18.24
C LEU A 97 1.15 -22.54 19.04
N ALA A 98 1.19 -23.86 18.91
CA ALA A 98 0.35 -24.79 19.67
C ALA A 98 0.54 -24.62 21.18
N LYS A 99 1.79 -24.49 21.65
CA LYS A 99 2.08 -24.20 23.06
C LYS A 99 1.52 -22.85 23.51
N ALA A 100 1.59 -21.82 22.67
CA ALA A 100 1.09 -20.48 23.00
C ALA A 100 -0.46 -20.40 22.99
N LEU A 101 -1.11 -21.25 22.19
CA LEU A 101 -2.57 -21.32 22.08
C LEU A 101 -3.19 -22.41 22.97
N GLU A 102 -2.37 -23.16 23.72
CA GLU A 102 -2.80 -24.29 24.57
C GLU A 102 -3.62 -25.36 23.81
N ILE A 103 -3.31 -25.56 22.52
CA ILE A 103 -3.96 -26.55 21.66
C ILE A 103 -2.98 -27.66 21.25
N PRO A 104 -3.46 -28.87 20.90
CA PRO A 104 -2.61 -29.93 20.37
C PRO A 104 -1.93 -29.47 19.07
N ALA A 105 -0.63 -29.74 18.93
CA ALA A 105 0.09 -29.63 17.65
C ALA A 105 -0.13 -30.92 16.86
N GLU A 106 -1.21 -31.00 16.09
CA GLU A 106 -1.38 -31.97 15.01
C GLU A 106 -1.04 -31.34 13.65
#